data_AF-A0A819NH74-F1
#
_entry.id   AF-A0A819NH74-F1
#
_cell.length_a   1.000
_cell.length_b   1.000
_cell.length_c   1.000
_cell.angle_alpha   90.00
_cell.angle_beta   90.00
_cell.angle_gamma   90.00
#
_symmetry.space_group_name_H-M   'P 1'
#
loop_
_entity.id
_entity.type
_entity.pdbx_description
1 polymer ?
#
loop_
_entity_poly.entity_id
_entity_poly.type
_entity_poly.pdbx_seq_one_letter_code
_entity_poly.pdbx_strand_id
1 'polypeptide(L)'
;LTNFHQCLSVELGTGKSRTIAGIVLHLLDQLFVGNKLLICAPSNNACNELTRRILDEFSHQKIPYTDGILVRVGGQPPEDENLCEHFHEFMIHKTVFQMLTNEPQRKTFNTSKIAKDILENVKIIVSTLNNCASSRLDFLKNKVDFIIIDEG
;
A
#
# COMPACT_ATOMS: atom_id res chain seq x y z
N LEU A 1 21.70 8.25 6.42
CA LEU A 1 21.40 8.32 7.87
C LEU A 1 20.86 9.73 8.09
N THR A 2 19.62 10.01 8.48
CA THR A 2 18.54 9.25 9.11
C THR A 2 17.37 10.23 9.09
N ASN A 3 16.21 9.90 8.54
CA ASN A 3 14.95 10.59 8.86
C ASN A 3 13.81 9.57 8.76
N PHE A 4 13.94 8.49 9.54
CA PHE A 4 12.77 7.73 9.94
C PHE A 4 12.26 8.40 11.21
N HIS A 5 11.05 8.96 11.19
CA HIS A 5 10.50 9.64 12.34
C HIS A 5 10.06 8.66 13.43
N GLN A 6 9.63 7.44 13.08
CA GLN A 6 9.40 6.37 14.06
C GLN A 6 9.33 4.98 13.39
N CYS A 7 10.02 3.98 13.94
CA CYS A 7 9.83 2.57 13.56
C CYS A 7 9.03 1.87 14.66
N LEU A 8 7.88 1.29 14.31
CA LEU A 8 7.03 0.55 15.23
C LEU A 8 7.10 -0.93 14.86
N SER A 9 7.84 -1.73 15.63
CA SER A 9 7.79 -3.19 15.53
C SER A 9 6.64 -3.71 16.38
N VAL A 10 5.71 -4.45 15.79
CA VAL A 10 4.55 -4.99 16.50
C VAL A 10 4.54 -6.52 16.37
N GLU A 11 4.86 -7.23 17.46
CA GLU A 11 4.79 -8.71 17.52
C GLU A 11 3.35 -9.17 17.80
N LEU A 12 2.79 -10.06 16.96
CA LEU A 12 1.36 -10.33 16.94
C LEU A 12 0.96 -11.81 17.02
N GLY A 13 0.72 -12.29 18.25
CA GLY A 13 -0.01 -13.53 18.50
C GLY A 13 -1.54 -13.38 18.38
N THR A 14 -2.12 -14.16 17.44
CA THR A 14 -3.48 -14.75 17.30
C THR A 14 -4.78 -13.98 17.65
N GLY A 15 -4.74 -12.75 18.17
CA GLY A 15 -5.95 -11.97 18.52
C GLY A 15 -5.87 -10.46 18.26
N LYS A 16 -4.83 -9.99 17.58
CA LYS A 16 -4.41 -8.57 17.55
C LYS A 16 -4.52 -7.89 16.17
N SER A 17 -5.31 -8.48 15.28
CA SER A 17 -5.57 -8.01 13.91
C SER A 17 -6.24 -6.63 13.84
N ARG A 18 -7.22 -6.37 14.72
CA ARG A 18 -7.87 -5.04 14.84
C ARG A 18 -6.90 -3.98 15.37
N THR A 19 -5.91 -4.38 16.16
CA THR A 19 -4.94 -3.44 16.76
C THR A 19 -4.09 -2.79 15.68
N ILE A 20 -3.64 -3.55 14.67
CA ILE A 20 -2.88 -2.97 13.54
C ILE A 20 -3.74 -1.94 12.81
N ALA A 21 -4.98 -2.29 12.48
CA ALA A 21 -5.81 -1.39 11.70
C ALA A 21 -6.13 -0.09 12.45
N GLY A 22 -6.39 -0.17 13.77
CA GLY A 22 -6.50 1.00 14.64
C GLY A 22 -5.22 1.82 14.73
N ILE A 23 -4.05 1.17 14.80
CA ILE A 23 -2.74 1.84 14.75
C ILE A 23 -2.55 2.55 13.40
N VAL A 24 -2.82 1.86 12.29
CA VAL A 24 -2.71 2.41 10.94
C VAL A 24 -3.54 3.68 10.79
N LEU A 25 -4.77 3.66 11.28
CA LEU A 25 -5.66 4.82 11.28
C LEU A 25 -5.13 5.96 12.13
N HIS A 26 -4.67 5.67 13.33
CA HIS A 26 -4.07 6.68 14.19
C HIS A 26 -2.82 7.33 13.59
N LEU A 27 -1.98 6.53 12.92
CA LEU A 27 -0.77 7.02 12.27
C LEU A 27 -1.07 7.80 10.98
N LEU A 28 -2.12 7.43 10.25
CA LEU A 28 -2.56 8.17 9.06
C LEU A 28 -2.88 9.64 9.37
N ASP A 29 -3.48 9.92 10.52
CA ASP A 29 -3.79 11.28 10.98
C ASP A 29 -2.53 12.09 11.36
N GLN A 30 -1.41 11.41 11.59
CA GLN A 30 -0.13 12.01 11.97
C GLN A 30 0.85 12.16 10.81
N LEU A 31 0.52 11.66 9.61
CA LEU A 31 1.41 11.72 8.47
C LEU A 31 1.67 13.18 8.05
N PHE A 32 2.95 13.51 7.80
CA PHE A 32 3.29 14.75 7.14
C PHE A 32 2.76 14.74 5.69
N VAL A 33 2.42 15.93 5.18
CA VAL A 33 1.91 16.07 3.81
C VAL A 33 2.93 15.52 2.80
N GLY A 34 2.50 14.53 2.02
CA GLY A 34 3.33 13.87 1.00
C GLY A 34 4.12 12.66 1.51
N ASN A 35 4.15 12.41 2.82
CA ASN A 35 4.77 11.24 3.42
C ASN A 35 3.79 10.07 3.50
N LYS A 36 4.35 8.89 3.80
CA LYS A 36 3.67 7.60 3.66
C LYS A 36 3.91 6.72 4.88
N LEU A 37 2.96 5.82 5.08
CA LEU A 37 3.05 4.69 5.99
C LEU A 37 3.47 3.45 5.19
N LEU A 38 4.60 2.86 5.54
CA LEU A 38 5.07 1.61 4.96
C LEU A 38 4.78 0.45 5.91
N ILE A 39 4.05 -0.56 5.44
CA ILE A 39 3.68 -1.74 6.23
C ILE A 39 4.33 -2.96 5.57
N CYS A 40 5.10 -3.69 6.37
CA CYS A 40 5.87 -4.84 5.91
C CYS A 40 5.47 -6.11 6.65
N ALA A 41 5.51 -7.24 5.93
CA ALA A 41 5.37 -8.58 6.51
C ALA A 41 6.35 -9.56 5.86
N PRO A 42 6.64 -10.73 6.48
CA PRO A 42 7.61 -11.68 5.96
C PRO A 42 7.14 -12.40 4.69
N SER A 43 5.83 -12.57 4.50
CA SER A 43 5.26 -13.34 3.38
C SER A 43 4.15 -12.59 2.63
N ASN A 44 3.89 -13.01 1.38
CA ASN A 44 2.79 -12.45 0.59
C ASN A 44 1.44 -12.69 1.26
N ASN A 45 1.21 -13.87 1.84
CA ASN A 45 -0.03 -14.19 2.54
C ASN A 45 -0.24 -13.27 3.75
N ALA A 46 0.81 -13.02 4.54
CA ALA A 46 0.74 -12.09 5.65
C ALA A 46 0.40 -10.67 5.17
N CYS A 47 1.03 -10.20 4.09
CA CYS A 47 0.71 -8.88 3.52
C CYS A 47 -0.73 -8.79 3.00
N ASN A 48 -1.24 -9.86 2.39
CA ASN A 48 -2.61 -9.91 1.87
C ASN A 48 -3.62 -9.86 3.02
N GLU A 49 -3.36 -10.62 4.09
CA GLU A 49 -4.18 -10.62 5.29
C GLU A 49 -4.14 -9.27 6.02
N LEU A 50 -2.97 -8.63 6.14
CA LEU A 50 -2.83 -7.27 6.64
C LEU A 50 -3.65 -6.26 5.83
N THR A 51 -3.54 -6.35 4.50
CA THR A 51 -4.27 -5.47 3.61
C THR A 51 -5.77 -5.64 3.84
N ARG A 52 -6.29 -6.87 3.83
CA ARG A 52 -7.71 -7.16 4.11
C ARG A 52 -8.17 -6.56 5.44
N ARG A 53 -7.40 -6.72 6.51
CA ARG A 53 -7.75 -6.20 7.85
C ARG A 53 -7.82 -4.67 7.89
N ILE A 54 -6.87 -3.99 7.24
CA ILE A 54 -6.87 -2.53 7.14
C ILE A 54 -8.11 -2.08 6.37
N LEU A 55 -8.40 -2.75 5.25
CA LEU A 55 -9.54 -2.47 4.40
C LEU A 55 -10.89 -2.69 5.13
N ASP A 56 -10.99 -3.77 5.90
CA ASP A 56 -12.15 -4.06 6.74
C ASP A 56 -12.37 -2.94 7.75
N GLU A 57 -11.33 -2.51 8.46
CA GLU A 57 -11.45 -1.46 9.48
C GLU A 57 -11.86 -0.11 8.88
N PHE A 58 -11.32 0.26 7.71
CA PHE A 58 -11.74 1.47 7.00
C PHE A 58 -13.24 1.45 6.70
N SER A 59 -13.74 0.28 6.27
CA SER A 59 -15.15 0.05 6.02
C SER A 59 -15.99 0.17 7.31
N HIS A 60 -15.52 -0.42 8.41
CA HIS A 60 -16.20 -0.35 9.72
C HIS A 60 -16.28 1.08 10.26
N GLN A 61 -15.22 1.87 10.11
CA GLN A 61 -15.17 3.26 10.56
C GLN A 61 -15.85 4.25 9.59
N LYS A 62 -16.45 3.74 8.51
CA LYS A 62 -17.09 4.54 7.45
C LYS A 62 -16.15 5.62 6.88
N ILE A 63 -14.86 5.34 6.89
CA ILE A 63 -13.88 6.21 6.27
C ILE A 63 -14.11 6.08 4.77
N PRO A 64 -14.46 7.17 4.06
CA PRO A 64 -14.70 7.08 2.64
C PRO A 64 -13.44 6.56 1.98
N TYR A 65 -13.58 5.41 1.30
CA TYR A 65 -12.56 4.92 0.39
C TYR A 65 -12.33 5.99 -0.66
N THR A 66 -11.22 6.72 -0.57
CA THR A 66 -10.72 7.40 -1.75
C THR A 66 -9.88 6.36 -2.50
N ASP A 67 -10.18 6.19 -3.79
CA ASP A 67 -9.33 5.40 -4.67
C ASP A 67 -7.86 5.76 -4.42
N GLY A 68 -7.04 4.74 -4.18
CA GLY A 68 -5.61 4.92 -4.00
C GLY A 68 -5.14 5.41 -2.64
N ILE A 69 -5.87 5.23 -1.52
CA ILE A 69 -5.25 5.41 -0.19
C ILE A 69 -4.15 4.37 0.05
N LEU A 70 -4.42 3.13 -0.31
CA LEU A 70 -3.58 1.97 -0.04
C LEU A 70 -3.21 1.26 -1.33
N VAL A 71 -1.93 0.88 -1.44
CA VAL A 71 -1.43 -0.01 -2.51
C VAL A 71 -0.62 -1.17 -1.93
N ARG A 72 -0.86 -2.36 -2.47
CA ARG A 72 -0.11 -3.58 -2.21
C ARG A 72 0.92 -3.79 -3.33
N VAL A 73 2.20 -3.86 -2.97
CA VAL A 73 3.31 -3.96 -3.95
C VAL A 73 3.98 -5.33 -3.91
N GLY A 74 3.91 -6.04 -5.04
CA GLY A 74 4.51 -7.35 -5.24
C GLY A 74 3.67 -8.51 -4.71
N GLY A 75 4.05 -9.72 -5.10
CA GLY A 75 3.22 -10.92 -4.95
C GLY A 75 2.22 -11.07 -6.10
N GLN A 76 1.49 -12.17 -6.11
CA GLN A 76 0.39 -12.38 -7.05
C GLN A 76 -0.92 -11.84 -6.44
N PRO A 77 -1.74 -11.12 -7.23
CA PRO A 77 -3.08 -10.75 -6.79
C PRO A 77 -3.90 -11.99 -6.41
N PRO A 78 -4.63 -11.98 -5.30
CA PRO A 78 -5.55 -13.06 -4.94
C PRO A 78 -6.80 -13.03 -5.83
N GLU A 79 -7.57 -14.11 -5.81
CA GLU A 79 -8.87 -14.20 -6.49
C GLU A 79 -9.94 -13.27 -5.88
N ASP A 80 -9.72 -12.82 -4.65
CA ASP A 80 -10.54 -11.84 -3.94
C ASP A 80 -10.51 -10.49 -4.66
N GLU A 81 -11.57 -10.19 -5.43
CA GLU A 81 -11.68 -8.98 -6.26
C GLU A 81 -11.47 -7.70 -5.45
N ASN A 82 -12.04 -7.61 -4.25
CA ASN A 82 -11.91 -6.43 -3.39
C ASN A 82 -10.45 -6.17 -3.02
N LEU A 83 -9.70 -7.22 -2.72
CA LEU A 83 -8.28 -7.12 -2.40
C LEU A 83 -7.43 -6.87 -3.66
N CYS A 84 -7.82 -7.46 -4.79
CA CYS A 84 -7.15 -7.33 -6.08
C CYS A 84 -7.08 -5.87 -6.55
N GLU A 85 -8.12 -5.07 -6.30
CA GLU A 85 -8.17 -3.66 -6.68
C GLU A 85 -7.04 -2.80 -6.07
N HIS A 86 -6.44 -3.27 -4.97
CA HIS A 86 -5.35 -2.58 -4.29
C HIS A 86 -3.95 -3.03 -4.74
N PHE A 87 -3.83 -4.03 -5.61
CA PHE A 87 -2.52 -4.44 -6.12
C PHE A 87 -1.97 -3.42 -7.11
N HIS A 88 -0.68 -3.08 -6.95
CA HIS A 88 -0.01 -2.08 -7.79
C HIS A 88 -0.11 -2.41 -9.27
N GLU A 89 0.13 -3.68 -9.63
CA GLU A 89 0.01 -4.20 -10.98
C GLU A 89 -1.43 -4.03 -11.51
N PHE A 90 -2.44 -4.37 -10.71
CA PHE A 90 -3.84 -4.25 -11.09
C PHE A 90 -4.23 -2.78 -11.31
N MET A 91 -3.81 -1.88 -10.43
CA MET A 91 -4.05 -0.43 -10.58
C MET A 91 -3.43 0.12 -11.86
N ILE A 92 -2.19 -0.30 -12.20
CA ILE A 92 -1.56 0.10 -13.48
C ILE A 92 -2.40 -0.38 -14.66
N HIS A 93 -2.83 -1.64 -14.66
CA HIS A 93 -3.68 -2.19 -15.72
C HIS A 93 -5.02 -1.44 -15.84
N LYS A 94 -5.69 -1.18 -14.71
CA LYS A 94 -6.95 -0.42 -14.65
C LYS A 94 -6.76 1.00 -15.23
N THR A 95 -5.69 1.71 -14.84
CA THR A 95 -5.39 3.05 -15.36
C THR A 95 -5.09 3.04 -16.85
N VAL A 96 -4.25 2.12 -17.33
CA VAL A 96 -3.93 2.00 -18.77
C VAL A 96 -5.19 1.69 -19.57
N PHE A 97 -6.02 0.78 -19.08
CA PHE A 97 -7.29 0.43 -19.74
C PHE A 97 -8.22 1.64 -19.85
N GLN A 98 -8.40 2.40 -18.76
CA GLN A 98 -9.20 3.63 -18.77
C GLN A 98 -8.66 4.68 -19.75
N MET A 99 -7.34 4.86 -19.80
CA MET A 99 -6.71 5.79 -20.75
C MET A 99 -6.92 5.35 -22.20
N LEU A 100 -6.85 4.04 -22.49
CA LEU A 100 -7.15 3.49 -23.82
C LEU A 100 -8.61 3.71 -24.21
N THR A 101 -9.55 3.55 -23.27
CA THR A 101 -10.98 3.80 -23.52
C THR A 101 -11.24 5.27 -23.84
N ASN A 102 -10.54 6.19 -23.16
CA ASN A 102 -10.73 7.63 -23.33
C ASN A 102 -9.93 8.21 -24.52
N GLU A 103 -8.76 7.67 -24.83
CA GLU A 103 -7.87 8.11 -25.91
C GLU A 103 -7.47 6.92 -26.82
N PRO A 104 -8.40 6.31 -27.57
CA PRO A 104 -8.14 5.08 -28.34
C PRO A 104 -7.08 5.25 -29.44
N GLN A 105 -6.76 6.49 -29.83
CA GLN A 105 -5.73 6.81 -30.83
C GLN A 105 -4.31 6.73 -30.24
N ARG A 106 -4.16 6.75 -28.91
CA ARG A 106 -2.87 6.75 -28.23
C ARG A 106 -2.30 5.34 -28.14
N LYS A 107 -1.24 5.09 -28.89
CA LYS A 107 -0.63 3.75 -29.05
C LYS A 107 0.38 3.38 -27.95
N THR A 108 0.87 4.34 -27.18
CA THR A 108 1.92 4.11 -26.18
C THR A 108 1.61 4.81 -24.87
N PHE A 109 1.76 4.06 -23.78
CA PHE A 109 1.66 4.55 -22.41
C PHE A 109 2.98 4.30 -21.71
N ASN A 110 3.45 5.31 -20.99
CA ASN A 110 4.62 5.13 -20.13
C ASN A 110 4.17 4.46 -18.83
N THR A 111 4.16 3.12 -18.84
CA THR A 111 3.73 2.29 -17.70
C THR A 111 4.59 2.54 -16.46
N SER A 112 5.89 2.79 -16.63
CA SER A 112 6.79 3.12 -15.52
C SER A 112 6.42 4.45 -14.85
N LYS A 113 6.01 5.45 -15.64
CA LYS A 113 5.49 6.72 -15.11
C LYS A 113 4.18 6.50 -14.35
N ILE A 114 3.23 5.78 -14.94
CA ILE A 114 1.94 5.46 -14.29
C ILE A 114 2.17 4.71 -12.97
N ALA A 115 3.05 3.69 -12.99
CA ALA A 115 3.42 2.93 -11.82
C ALA A 115 3.95 3.83 -10.69
N LYS A 116 4.84 4.77 -11.03
CA LYS A 116 5.37 5.74 -10.07
C LYS A 116 4.30 6.71 -9.58
N ASP A 117 3.48 7.25 -10.48
CA ASP A 117 2.42 8.21 -10.14
C ASP A 117 1.41 7.58 -9.16
N ILE A 118 1.04 6.31 -9.33
CA ILE A 118 0.20 5.58 -8.36
C ILE A 118 0.86 5.56 -6.98
N LEU A 119 2.13 5.13 -6.90
CA LEU A 119 2.85 5.03 -5.64
C LEU A 119 3.09 6.41 -4.98
N GLU A 120 3.19 7.48 -5.77
CA GLU A 120 3.37 8.84 -5.25
C GLU A 120 2.08 9.43 -4.67
N ASN A 121 0.90 8.99 -5.13
CA ASN A 121 -0.38 9.52 -4.68
C ASN A 121 -1.03 8.74 -3.51
N VAL A 122 -0.53 7.55 -3.19
CA VAL A 122 -1.06 6.77 -2.06
C VAL A 122 -0.50 7.20 -0.70
N LYS A 123 -1.21 6.89 0.39
CA LYS A 123 -0.71 7.12 1.76
C LYS A 123 -0.13 5.88 2.41
N ILE A 124 -0.67 4.70 2.08
CA ILE A 124 -0.25 3.42 2.65
C ILE A 124 0.34 2.55 1.56
N ILE A 125 1.51 1.97 1.84
CA ILE A 125 2.15 0.98 0.99
C ILE A 125 2.33 -0.30 1.80
N VAL A 126 1.79 -1.40 1.30
CA VAL A 126 1.95 -2.73 1.90
C VAL A 126 2.90 -3.56 1.03
N SER A 127 3.98 -4.06 1.60
CA SER A 127 4.97 -4.87 0.87
C SER A 127 5.52 -6.01 1.71
N THR A 128 6.15 -7.01 1.09
CA THR A 128 6.97 -7.95 1.86
C THR A 128 8.27 -7.28 2.27
N LEU A 129 8.92 -7.76 3.33
CA LEU A 129 10.26 -7.28 3.73
C LEU A 129 11.29 -7.37 2.59
N ASN A 130 11.22 -8.43 1.77
CA ASN A 130 12.10 -8.57 0.61
C ASN A 130 11.79 -7.53 -0.48
N ASN A 131 10.51 -7.26 -0.73
CA ASN A 131 10.12 -6.37 -1.81
C ASN A 131 10.18 -4.89 -1.40
N CYS A 132 10.18 -4.58 -0.10
CA CYS A 132 10.30 -3.21 0.38
C CYS A 132 11.65 -2.57 0.03
N ALA A 133 12.69 -3.39 -0.15
CA ALA A 133 14.02 -2.98 -0.59
C ALA A 133 14.19 -2.93 -2.12
N SER A 134 13.11 -3.13 -2.90
CA SER A 134 13.19 -3.10 -4.37
C SER A 134 13.41 -1.67 -4.90
N SER A 135 14.07 -1.56 -6.05
CA SER A 135 14.29 -0.27 -6.73
C SER A 135 13.00 0.48 -7.07
N ARG A 136 11.89 -0.26 -7.16
CA ARG A 136 10.54 0.30 -7.33
C ARG A 136 10.14 1.25 -6.19
N LEU A 137 10.62 0.99 -4.98
CA LEU A 137 10.31 1.77 -3.78
C LEU A 137 11.45 2.68 -3.33
N ASP A 138 12.54 2.78 -4.09
CA ASP A 138 13.69 3.63 -3.72
C ASP A 138 13.31 5.11 -3.51
N PHE A 139 12.28 5.60 -4.20
CA PHE A 139 11.78 6.96 -4.05
C PHE A 139 11.16 7.23 -2.67
N LEU A 140 10.89 6.19 -1.87
CA LEU A 140 10.34 6.27 -0.52
C LEU A 140 11.37 6.60 0.56
N LYS A 141 12.69 6.51 0.28
CA LYS A 141 13.75 6.63 1.30
C LYS A 141 13.64 7.86 2.21
N ASN A 142 13.04 8.94 1.73
CA ASN A 142 12.82 10.19 2.48
C ASN A 142 11.33 10.60 2.54
N LYS A 143 10.41 9.67 2.28
CA LYS A 143 8.96 9.91 2.24
C LYS A 143 8.18 8.95 3.14
N VAL A 144 8.85 8.27 4.07
CA VAL A 144 8.22 7.32 4.99
C VAL A 144 8.39 7.83 6.42
N ASP A 145 7.29 8.22 7.04
CA ASP A 145 7.28 8.66 8.44
C ASP A 145 7.33 7.48 9.39
N PHE A 146 6.54 6.46 9.05
CA PHE A 146 6.26 5.31 9.89
C PHE A 146 6.50 4.02 9.11
N ILE A 147 7.20 3.08 9.74
CA ILE A 147 7.28 1.69 9.31
C ILE A 147 6.57 0.83 10.36
N ILE A 148 5.65 -0.03 9.90
CA ILE A 148 5.10 -1.13 10.68
C ILE A 148 5.66 -2.44 10.13
N ILE A 149 6.21 -3.28 11.00
CA ILE A 149 6.60 -4.65 10.67
C ILE A 149 5.73 -5.61 11.48
N ASP A 150 5.02 -6.51 10.79
CA ASP A 150 4.27 -7.62 11.38
C ASP A 150 4.99 -8.92 11.05
N GLU A 151 5.57 -9.58 12.06
CA GLU A 151 6.34 -10.81 11.89
C GLU A 151 5.57 -12.11 12.18
N GLY A 152 4.33 -12.05 12.66
CA GLY A 152 3.45 -13.22 12.87
C GLY A 152 4.02 -14.34 13.74
#